data_AF-A0A8S9L3C5-F1
#
_entry.id   AF-A0A8S9L3C5-F1
#
_cell.length_a   1.000
_cell.length_b   1.000
_cell.length_c   1.000
_cell.angle_alpha   90.00
_cell.angle_beta   90.00
_cell.angle_gamma   90.00
#
_symmetry.space_group_name_H-M   'P 1'
#
loop_
_entity.id
_entity.type
_entity.pdbx_description
1 polymer ?
#
loop_
_entity_poly.entity_id
_entity_poly.type
_entity_poly.pdbx_seq_one_letter_code
_entity_poly.pdbx_strand_id
1 'polypeptide(L)'
;MYKPSFAGFVDVDLADGKISLRSLIDHSVVESFGAKGKTVITSRVYPTKAVGDNAHLFVFNNGSQPVTVESLNAWNMQKPEKMNQGAK
;
A
#
# COMPACT_ATOMS: atom_id res chain seq x y z
N MET A 1 -20.32 -8.97 5.59
CA MET A 1 -19.62 -7.81 5.01
C MET A 1 -18.66 -8.32 3.96
N TYR A 2 -18.93 -8.07 2.68
CA TYR A 2 -18.08 -8.49 1.56
C TYR A 2 -16.78 -7.69 1.59
N LYS A 3 -15.63 -8.38 1.54
CA LYS A 3 -14.29 -7.80 1.48
C LYS A 3 -13.59 -8.40 0.26
N PRO A 4 -13.73 -7.79 -0.93
CA PRO A 4 -13.08 -8.31 -2.11
C PRO A 4 -11.56 -8.21 -1.94
N SER A 5 -10.87 -9.26 -2.39
CA SER A 5 -9.42 -9.23 -2.57
C SER A 5 -9.12 -8.89 -4.02
N PHE A 6 -8.12 -8.04 -4.24
CA PHE A 6 -7.63 -7.69 -5.56
C PHE A 6 -6.18 -8.14 -5.69
N ALA A 7 -5.80 -8.57 -6.89
CA ALA A 7 -4.45 -9.03 -7.20
C ALA A 7 -4.13 -8.81 -8.67
N GLY A 8 -2.84 -8.79 -9.00
CA GLY A 8 -2.33 -8.77 -10.35
C GLY A 8 -0.90 -9.28 -10.37
N PHE A 9 -0.48 -9.88 -11.49
CA PHE A 9 0.91 -10.21 -11.69
C PHE A 9 1.72 -8.93 -11.93
N VAL A 10 2.99 -8.97 -11.55
CA VAL A 10 3.95 -7.88 -11.74
C VAL A 10 5.01 -8.39 -12.70
N ASP A 11 5.13 -7.75 -13.86
CA ASP A 11 6.14 -8.10 -14.85
C ASP A 11 7.50 -7.49 -14.47
N VAL A 12 8.27 -8.20 -13.65
CA VAL A 12 9.63 -7.82 -13.25
C VAL A 12 10.58 -9.00 -13.30
N ASP A 13 11.82 -8.72 -13.69
CA ASP A 13 12.93 -9.63 -13.48
C ASP A 13 13.33 -9.61 -12.00
N LEU A 14 13.42 -10.79 -11.40
CA LEU A 14 13.81 -11.01 -10.00
C LEU A 14 15.21 -11.62 -9.90
N ALA A 15 16.06 -11.47 -10.93
CA ALA A 15 17.44 -11.96 -10.91
C ALA A 15 18.26 -11.41 -9.72
N ASP A 16 17.96 -10.21 -9.24
CA ASP A 16 18.57 -9.61 -8.04
C ASP A 16 17.79 -9.93 -6.74
N GLY A 17 16.66 -10.63 -6.84
CA GLY A 17 15.80 -11.02 -5.72
C GLY A 17 14.96 -9.88 -5.12
N LYS A 18 14.86 -8.71 -5.77
CA LYS A 18 14.25 -7.52 -5.17
C LYS A 18 12.87 -7.21 -5.76
N ILE A 19 11.96 -6.84 -4.88
CA ILE A 19 10.66 -6.28 -5.26
C ILE A 19 10.36 -5.05 -4.42
N SER A 20 9.81 -4.01 -5.05
CA SER A 20 9.41 -2.78 -4.36
C SER A 20 7.90 -2.66 -4.24
N LEU A 21 7.46 -2.07 -3.13
CA LEU A 21 6.07 -1.77 -2.87
C LEU A 21 5.98 -0.36 -2.25
N ARG A 22 5.09 0.47 -2.78
CA ARG A 22 4.68 1.74 -2.18
C ARG A 22 3.19 1.68 -1.93
N SER A 23 2.74 2.09 -0.74
CA SER A 23 1.31 2.23 -0.43
C SER A 23 1.01 3.65 0.01
N LEU A 24 0.02 4.28 -0.63
CA LEU A 24 -0.62 5.50 -0.13
C LEU A 24 -1.83 5.06 0.69
N ILE A 25 -1.90 5.51 1.94
CA ILE A 25 -2.96 5.14 2.88
C ILE A 25 -3.64 6.43 3.31
N ASP A 26 -4.90 6.59 2.94
CA ASP A 26 -5.73 7.72 3.33
C ASP A 26 -7.09 7.23 3.83
N HIS A 27 -7.15 6.99 5.15
CA HIS A 27 -8.32 6.53 5.89
C HIS A 27 -9.03 5.32 5.25
N SER A 28 -9.95 5.58 4.33
CA SER A 28 -10.78 4.56 3.67
C SER A 28 -10.25 4.10 2.31
N VAL A 29 -9.14 4.67 1.83
CA VAL A 29 -8.53 4.33 0.55
C VAL A 29 -7.08 3.90 0.77
N VAL A 30 -6.69 2.81 0.09
CA VAL A 30 -5.30 2.36 0.01
C VAL A 30 -4.94 2.15 -1.45
N GLU A 31 -3.89 2.81 -1.93
CA GLU A 31 -3.35 2.63 -3.28
C GLU A 31 -1.96 2.01 -3.20
N SER A 32 -1.82 0.79 -3.72
CA SER A 32 -0.58 0.03 -3.71
C SER A 32 0.04 -0.01 -5.10
N PHE A 33 1.33 0.34 -5.17
CA PHE A 33 2.14 0.40 -6.38
C PHE A 33 3.25 -0.63 -6.27
N GLY A 34 3.10 -1.75 -6.97
CA GLY A 34 4.12 -2.80 -7.09
C GLY A 34 5.16 -2.46 -8.16
N ALA A 35 6.42 -2.79 -7.88
CA ALA A 35 7.54 -2.59 -8.79
C ALA A 35 7.59 -1.20 -9.44
N LYS A 36 7.58 -0.16 -8.61
CA LYS A 36 7.60 1.24 -9.07
C LYS A 36 6.41 1.62 -9.98
N GLY A 37 5.26 0.96 -9.82
CA GLY A 37 4.01 1.30 -10.51
C GLY A 37 3.69 0.45 -11.74
N LYS A 38 4.42 -0.64 -12.00
CA LYS A 38 4.08 -1.60 -13.07
C LYS A 38 2.72 -2.26 -12.84
N THR A 39 2.37 -2.48 -11.57
CA THR A 39 1.04 -2.96 -11.16
C THR A 39 0.51 -2.04 -10.08
N VAL A 40 -0.71 -1.55 -10.25
CA VAL A 40 -1.36 -0.64 -9.31
C VAL A 40 -2.69 -1.23 -8.89
N ILE A 41 -2.96 -1.22 -7.58
CA ILE A 41 -4.20 -1.72 -7.00
C ILE A 41 -4.74 -0.66 -6.04
N THR A 42 -5.95 -0.18 -6.31
CA THR A 42 -6.69 0.72 -5.43
C THR A 42 -7.76 -0.06 -4.67
N SER A 43 -7.75 0.03 -3.35
CA SER A 43 -8.71 -0.63 -2.45
C SER A 43 -9.47 0.40 -1.63
N ARG A 44 -10.77 0.15 -1.42
CA ARG A 44 -11.57 0.89 -0.44
C ARG A 44 -11.90 0.01 0.76
N VAL A 45 -11.65 0.52 1.96
CA VAL A 45 -11.83 -0.19 3.23
C VAL A 45 -12.54 0.69 4.27
N TYR A 46 -13.37 0.08 5.11
CA TYR A 46 -14.14 0.79 6.16
C TYR A 46 -13.99 0.06 7.49
N PRO A 47 -12.83 0.18 8.18
CA PRO A 47 -12.60 -0.49 9.45
C PRO A 47 -13.40 0.16 10.58
N THR A 48 -13.83 -0.64 11.55
CA THR A 48 -14.49 -0.13 12.77
C THR A 48 -13.55 0.03 13.97
N LYS A 49 -12.37 -0.62 13.93
CA LYS A 49 -11.39 -0.60 15.03
C LYS A 49 -10.16 0.26 14.71
N ALA A 50 -9.63 0.15 13.49
CA ALA A 50 -8.45 0.88 13.04
C ALA A 50 -8.84 2.26 12.48
N VAL A 51 -9.22 3.19 13.35
CA VAL A 51 -9.63 4.55 12.99
C VAL A 51 -8.80 5.56 13.78
N GLY A 52 -8.27 6.58 13.10
CA GLY A 52 -7.42 7.61 13.72
C GLY A 52 -6.19 7.00 14.39
N ASP A 53 -5.95 7.33 15.65
CA ASP A 53 -4.79 6.87 16.43
C ASP A 53 -4.78 5.35 16.68
N ASN A 54 -5.91 4.67 16.48
CA ASN A 54 -6.00 3.20 16.56
C ASN A 54 -5.55 2.51 15.26
N ALA A 55 -5.21 3.27 14.22
CA ALA A 55 -4.63 2.72 13.00
C ALA A 55 -3.14 2.43 13.23
N HIS A 56 -2.72 1.23 12.84
CA HIS A 56 -1.33 0.78 12.99
C HIS A 56 -0.81 0.26 11.65
N LEU A 57 0.49 0.47 11.40
CA LEU A 57 1.20 -0.02 10.22
C LEU A 57 2.14 -1.14 10.63
N PHE A 58 2.10 -2.25 9.88
CA PHE A 58 2.94 -3.41 10.12
C PHE A 58 3.64 -3.85 8.84
N VAL A 59 4.83 -4.41 8.99
CA VAL A 59 5.51 -5.23 7.98
C VAL A 59 5.53 -6.66 8.52
N PHE A 60 5.13 -7.62 7.70
CA PHE A 60 5.02 -9.01 8.11
C PHE A 60 5.49 -9.96 7.01
N ASN A 61 5.99 -11.13 7.39
CA ASN A 61 6.31 -12.25 6.51
C ASN A 61 5.66 -13.51 7.08
N ASN A 62 4.66 -14.05 6.38
CA ASN A 62 3.99 -15.30 6.73
C ASN A 62 4.47 -16.49 5.86
N GLY A 63 5.56 -16.30 5.10
CA GLY A 63 6.19 -17.37 4.32
C GLY A 63 7.13 -18.23 5.16
N SER A 64 7.51 -19.39 4.63
CA SER A 64 8.51 -20.28 5.25
C SER A 64 9.95 -19.86 4.99
N GLN A 65 10.18 -19.02 3.98
CA GLN A 65 11.49 -18.53 3.60
C GLN A 65 11.74 -17.14 4.23
N PRO A 66 12.97 -16.85 4.66
CA PRO A 66 13.33 -15.53 5.15
C PRO A 66 13.26 -14.50 4.02
N VAL A 67 12.82 -13.29 4.36
CA VAL A 67 12.78 -12.13 3.47
C VAL A 67 13.47 -10.98 4.19
N THR A 68 14.34 -10.27 3.47
CA THR A 68 15.06 -9.11 4.00
C THR A 68 14.40 -7.82 3.52
N VAL A 69 14.12 -6.91 4.43
CA VAL A 69 13.69 -5.54 4.10
C VAL A 69 14.94 -4.69 3.91
N GLU A 70 15.34 -4.45 2.66
CA GLU A 70 16.52 -3.63 2.37
C GLU A 70 16.31 -2.15 2.73
N SER A 71 15.10 -1.64 2.52
CA SER A 71 14.75 -0.27 2.89
C SER A 71 13.25 -0.18 3.21
N LEU A 72 12.92 0.62 4.23
CA LEU A 72 11.56 0.95 4.60
C LEU A 72 11.51 2.40 5.02
N ASN A 73 10.72 3.19 4.31
CA ASN A 73 10.48 4.58 4.65
C ASN A 73 8.98 4.79 4.83
N ALA A 74 8.60 5.43 5.93
CA ALA A 74 7.23 5.77 6.23
C ALA A 74 7.16 7.26 6.59
N TRP A 75 6.20 7.96 6.01
CA TRP A 75 5.98 9.39 6.23
C TRP A 75 4.56 9.62 6.71
N ASN A 76 4.41 10.43 7.75
CA ASN A 76 3.10 10.96 8.10
C ASN A 76 2.74 12.04 7.07
N MET A 77 1.57 11.89 6.45
CA MET A 77 1.10 12.79 5.40
C MET A 77 0.16 13.83 6.01
N GLN A 78 0.51 15.12 5.89
CA GLN A 78 -0.39 16.19 6.28
C GLN A 78 -1.55 16.32 5.30
N LYS A 79 -2.67 16.87 5.78
CA LYS A 79 -3.78 17.25 4.91
C LYS A 79 -3.30 18.20 3.79
N PRO A 80 -3.81 18.08 2.56
CA PRO A 80 -3.46 19.02 1.50
C PRO A 80 -3.99 20.41 1.82
N GLU A 81 -3.23 21.45 1.45
CA GLU A 81 -3.67 22.85 1.62
C GLU A 81 -4.83 23.19 0.67
N LYS A 82 -4.83 22.60 -0.52
CA LYS A 82 -5.87 22.76 -1.54
C LYS A 82 -6.27 21.39 -2.02
N MET A 83 -7.57 21.11 -1.99
CA MET A 83 -8.13 19.95 -2.65
C MET A 83 -8.10 20.14 -4.15
N ASN A 84 -7.95 19.05 -4.90
CA ASN A 84 -8.12 19.07 -6.35
C ASN A 84 -9.56 19.51 -6.64
N GLN A 85 -9.73 20.76 -7.07
CA GLN A 85 -10.96 21.21 -7.72
C GLN A 85 -10.92 20.52 -9.09
N GLY A 86 -11.73 19.48 -9.26
CA GLY A 86 -11.61 18.51 -10.35
C GLY A 86 -11.17 19.12 -11.69
N ALA A 87 -10.23 18.45 -12.36
CA ALA A 87 -9.91 18.78 -13.74
C ALA A 87 -11.21 18.73 -14.56
N LYS A 88 -11.62 19.88 -15.08
CA LYS A 88 -12.59 19.93 -16.18
C LYS A 88 -11.87 19.56 -17.47
#